data_AF-M7MWJ4-F1
#
_entry.id   AF-M7MWJ4-F1
#
_cell.length_a   1.000
_cell.length_b   1.000
_cell.length_c   1.000
_cell.angle_alpha   90.00
_cell.angle_beta   90.00
_cell.angle_gamma   90.00
#
_symmetry.space_group_name_H-M   'P 1'
#
loop_
_entity.id
_entity.type
_entity.pdbx_description
1 polymer ?
#
loop_
_entity_poly.entity_id
_entity_poly.type
_entity_poly.pdbx_seq_one_letter_code
_entity_poly.pdbx_strand_id
1 'polypeptide(L)'
;MSQRLRRLTASVLTLVLGLAAFTAVAPAAHADAAREGEWWLKSSGITKAWEVSKGAGVKVAVIDTGIDSAHPDLRGVVTGGTDVSGAGTPDGSKPLGTLPEHGTLVGTLLAGRGNNKSAIAAAKADAEAQKIAYERAVETAEEEEEDPPEKPEDIEIPKPGPGPDGLIGVAPEAELLSVSLWMGTANPAGISVEEQVPAAVKWAVDNGAKVINISLGSTQPDWPTSWDTAFKYAEDKDVVIVAAAGNRAGGMKQVGAPATIPGVLTVAGVDQKGKASVDSSTEGISIGVAAPADPLVGGLPGGGYADWSGTSGAAPLVAGVAAMIRSKYPDMKAPQVINRILATAREAGKPGVDNLYGHGILDAHAALTAKVPEVEANPMNTITEWIRVHRRGAEVSASPTDDPAISTEKSNIKPIAAPAPIAPVEKNAFLPPLLVLGSAGILLFTLLGGMVHVLRSRRRAVLAESAKSATVSKLKLGEHGGGKDIFDELPESGREE
;
A
#
# COMPACT_ATOMS: atom_id res chain seq x y z
N MET A 1 -35.83 -40.78 -60.65
CA MET A 1 -36.90 -40.10 -59.88
C MET A 1 -36.69 -40.43 -58.42
N SER A 2 -36.50 -39.52 -57.48
CA SER A 2 -36.44 -38.08 -57.53
C SER A 2 -36.02 -37.64 -56.13
N GLN A 3 -34.99 -36.80 -56.09
CA GLN A 3 -34.70 -35.79 -55.09
C GLN A 3 -35.82 -35.57 -54.05
N ARG A 4 -35.57 -35.94 -52.79
CA ARG A 4 -36.07 -35.30 -51.56
C ARG A 4 -35.64 -36.11 -50.34
N LEU A 5 -34.35 -36.06 -50.00
CA LEU A 5 -33.86 -36.08 -48.61
C LEU A 5 -32.37 -35.68 -48.55
N ARG A 6 -32.02 -34.64 -49.32
CA ARG A 6 -30.84 -33.81 -49.11
C ARG A 6 -31.36 -32.45 -48.62
N ARG A 7 -31.18 -32.16 -47.33
CA ARG A 7 -31.14 -30.83 -46.68
C ARG A 7 -31.58 -30.99 -45.23
N LEU A 8 -30.62 -31.29 -44.34
CA LEU A 8 -30.54 -30.83 -42.94
C LEU A 8 -29.40 -31.55 -42.22
N THR A 9 -28.16 -31.38 -42.70
CA THR A 9 -26.91 -31.62 -41.93
C THR A 9 -25.73 -30.98 -42.67
N ALA A 10 -25.83 -29.68 -42.90
CA ALA A 10 -24.67 -28.83 -43.19
C ALA A 10 -24.86 -27.58 -42.33
N SER A 11 -23.76 -27.11 -41.72
CA SER A 11 -23.68 -25.99 -40.78
C SER A 11 -23.80 -26.34 -39.29
N VAL A 12 -22.90 -27.19 -38.77
CA VAL A 12 -22.43 -27.07 -37.36
C VAL A 12 -20.92 -27.31 -37.23
N LEU A 13 -20.27 -28.00 -38.18
CA LEU A 13 -18.84 -28.31 -38.08
C LEU A 13 -17.92 -27.27 -38.75
N THR A 14 -18.16 -25.98 -38.50
CA THR A 14 -17.26 -24.88 -38.94
C THR A 14 -17.30 -23.69 -37.98
N LEU A 15 -17.53 -23.94 -36.69
CA LEU A 15 -17.51 -22.92 -35.64
C LEU A 15 -16.75 -23.35 -34.37
N VAL A 16 -15.75 -24.23 -34.50
CA VAL A 16 -14.91 -24.63 -33.35
C VAL A 16 -13.39 -24.55 -33.64
N LEU A 17 -12.98 -24.23 -34.88
CA LEU A 17 -11.55 -24.12 -35.24
C LEU A 17 -11.11 -22.71 -35.69
N GLY A 18 -11.94 -21.68 -35.45
CA GLY A 18 -11.67 -20.30 -35.86
C GLY A 18 -11.49 -19.29 -34.72
N LEU A 19 -11.30 -19.74 -33.48
CA LEU A 19 -11.17 -18.85 -32.31
C LEU A 19 -9.96 -19.19 -31.43
N ALA A 20 -8.84 -19.57 -32.05
CA ALA A 20 -7.55 -19.78 -31.37
C ALA A 20 -6.44 -18.85 -31.91
N ALA A 21 -6.82 -17.69 -32.42
CA ALA A 21 -5.90 -16.63 -32.84
C ALA A 21 -6.44 -15.24 -32.47
N PHE A 22 -6.84 -15.08 -31.21
CA PHE A 22 -6.69 -13.79 -30.56
C PHE A 22 -5.45 -13.91 -29.69
N THR A 23 -4.32 -13.47 -30.23
CA THR A 23 -3.24 -12.96 -29.39
C THR A 23 -3.87 -11.83 -28.58
N ALA A 24 -4.33 -12.14 -27.37
CA ALA A 24 -4.64 -11.13 -26.39
C ALA A 24 -3.33 -10.39 -26.15
N VAL A 25 -3.16 -9.24 -26.79
CA VAL A 25 -2.30 -8.21 -26.25
C VAL A 25 -2.95 -7.86 -24.93
N ALA A 26 -2.47 -8.48 -23.85
CA ALA A 26 -2.89 -8.15 -22.51
C ALA A 26 -2.71 -6.64 -22.34
N PRO A 27 -3.74 -5.89 -21.93
CA PRO A 27 -3.57 -4.48 -21.67
C PRO A 27 -2.49 -4.33 -20.61
N ALA A 28 -1.51 -3.47 -20.88
CA ALA A 28 -0.54 -3.07 -19.89
C ALA A 28 -1.27 -2.43 -18.69
N ALA A 29 -0.72 -2.69 -17.49
CA ALA A 29 -0.99 -2.02 -16.23
C ALA A 29 -2.27 -2.43 -15.47
N HIS A 30 -2.13 -3.44 -14.60
CA HIS A 30 -2.82 -3.41 -13.32
C HIS A 30 -1.90 -2.72 -12.32
N ALA A 31 -2.31 -1.54 -11.86
CA ALA A 31 -1.91 -1.04 -10.56
C ALA A 31 -2.30 -2.10 -9.51
N ASP A 32 -1.39 -2.46 -8.59
CA ASP A 32 -1.76 -3.37 -7.51
C ASP A 32 -2.73 -2.68 -6.51
N ALA A 33 -3.37 -3.46 -5.63
CA ALA A 33 -4.37 -2.92 -4.71
C ALA A 33 -3.85 -1.77 -3.81
N ALA A 34 -2.54 -1.72 -3.55
CA ALA A 34 -1.93 -0.63 -2.77
C ALA A 34 -1.97 0.68 -3.57
N ARG A 35 -1.59 0.63 -4.85
CA ARG A 35 -1.66 1.76 -5.77
C ARG A 35 -3.07 2.34 -5.90
N GLU A 36 -4.09 1.49 -5.99
CA GLU A 36 -5.49 1.93 -6.11
C GLU A 36 -5.99 2.65 -4.85
N GLY A 37 -5.34 2.44 -3.70
CA GLY A 37 -5.66 3.07 -2.42
C GLY A 37 -5.20 4.54 -2.30
N GLU A 38 -4.36 5.03 -3.22
CA GLU A 38 -3.73 6.37 -3.15
C GLU A 38 -4.65 7.54 -3.55
N TRP A 39 -5.89 7.55 -3.05
CA TRP A 39 -6.91 8.54 -3.40
C TRP A 39 -6.46 9.99 -3.11
N TRP A 40 -5.60 10.19 -2.11
CA TRP A 40 -5.08 11.50 -1.69
C TRP A 40 -4.25 12.18 -2.78
N LEU A 41 -3.57 11.40 -3.63
CA LEU A 41 -2.76 11.94 -4.72
C LEU A 41 -3.63 12.72 -5.71
N LYS A 42 -4.82 12.19 -6.01
CA LYS A 42 -5.79 12.86 -6.90
C LYS A 42 -6.55 13.97 -6.17
N SER A 43 -7.07 13.70 -4.97
CA SER A 43 -7.93 14.65 -4.25
C SER A 43 -7.19 15.92 -3.75
N SER A 44 -5.88 15.82 -3.50
CA SER A 44 -5.04 16.96 -3.10
C SER A 44 -4.38 17.65 -4.30
N GLY A 45 -4.68 17.21 -5.53
CA GLY A 45 -4.10 17.79 -6.76
C GLY A 45 -2.63 17.42 -7.01
N ILE A 46 -2.09 16.41 -6.31
CA ILE A 46 -0.67 16.01 -6.42
C ILE A 46 -0.37 15.44 -7.81
N THR A 47 -1.27 14.61 -8.37
CA THR A 47 -1.06 14.05 -9.72
C THR A 47 -0.94 15.11 -10.80
N LYS A 48 -1.65 16.25 -10.66
CA LYS A 48 -1.49 17.43 -11.53
C LYS A 48 -0.23 18.21 -11.20
N ALA A 49 0.13 18.34 -9.92
CA ALA A 49 1.35 19.01 -9.49
C ALA A 49 2.62 18.36 -10.08
N TRP A 50 2.61 17.04 -10.31
CA TRP A 50 3.71 16.30 -10.95
C TRP A 50 4.01 16.71 -12.39
N GLU A 51 3.09 17.39 -13.09
CA GLU A 51 3.36 18.00 -14.39
C GLU A 51 4.34 19.19 -14.27
N VAL A 52 4.53 19.70 -13.05
CA VAL A 52 5.33 20.88 -12.75
C VAL A 52 6.60 20.52 -11.97
N SER A 53 6.50 19.68 -10.94
CA SER A 53 7.64 19.23 -10.13
C SER A 53 7.29 17.94 -9.41
N LYS A 54 8.30 17.10 -9.20
CA LYS A 54 8.23 15.85 -8.41
C LYS A 54 9.20 15.85 -7.23
N GLY A 55 9.84 16.99 -6.93
CA GLY A 55 10.73 17.15 -5.78
C GLY A 55 12.22 16.89 -6.04
N ALA A 56 12.65 16.79 -7.30
CA ALA A 56 14.05 16.56 -7.67
C ALA A 56 15.03 17.51 -6.97
N GLY A 57 16.13 16.96 -6.46
CA GLY A 57 17.23 17.71 -5.84
C GLY A 57 16.94 18.23 -4.43
N VAL A 58 15.79 17.88 -3.84
CA VAL A 58 15.42 18.29 -2.48
C VAL A 58 15.59 17.14 -1.50
N LYS A 59 16.39 17.38 -0.46
CA LYS A 59 16.52 16.48 0.69
C LYS A 59 15.44 16.78 1.73
N VAL A 60 14.69 15.75 2.09
CA VAL A 60 13.66 15.79 3.12
C VAL A 60 14.05 14.86 4.25
N ALA A 61 14.24 15.39 5.46
CA ALA A 61 14.47 14.56 6.63
C ALA A 61 13.15 14.07 7.20
N VAL A 62 13.08 12.78 7.51
CA VAL A 62 11.95 12.15 8.20
C VAL A 62 12.43 11.78 9.59
N ILE A 63 11.97 12.55 10.59
CA ILE A 63 12.24 12.29 12.00
C ILE A 63 11.13 11.39 12.53
N ASP A 64 11.43 10.09 12.66
CA ASP A 64 10.43 9.05 12.94
C ASP A 64 11.09 7.78 13.53
N THR A 65 10.43 6.62 13.49
CA THR A 65 10.92 5.34 14.05
C THR A 65 11.94 4.61 13.17
N GLY A 66 12.45 5.27 12.13
CA GLY A 66 13.36 4.70 11.14
C GLY A 66 12.67 4.19 9.88
N ILE A 67 13.39 4.22 8.77
CA ILE A 67 12.87 3.85 7.44
C ILE A 67 13.58 2.59 6.96
N ASP A 68 12.82 1.53 6.68
CA ASP A 68 13.34 0.37 5.95
C ASP A 68 13.65 0.78 4.49
N SER A 69 14.90 1.18 4.25
CA SER A 69 15.39 1.58 2.93
C SER A 69 15.45 0.42 1.93
N ALA A 70 15.34 -0.84 2.39
CA ALA A 70 15.24 -2.01 1.53
C ALA A 70 13.81 -2.25 1.02
N HIS A 71 12.82 -1.51 1.53
CA HIS A 71 11.46 -1.55 1.01
C HIS A 71 11.48 -1.33 -0.51
N PRO A 72 10.79 -2.16 -1.32
CA PRO A 72 10.80 -2.08 -2.78
C PRO A 72 10.50 -0.68 -3.33
N ASP A 73 9.53 0.01 -2.75
CA ASP A 73 9.14 1.37 -3.16
C ASP A 73 10.12 2.47 -2.73
N LEU A 74 11.04 2.17 -1.82
CA LEU A 74 12.02 3.13 -1.29
C LEU A 74 13.44 2.89 -1.80
N ARG A 75 13.61 1.98 -2.77
CA ARG A 75 14.93 1.70 -3.35
C ARG A 75 15.54 2.95 -3.97
N GLY A 76 16.71 3.33 -3.46
CA GLY A 76 17.43 4.52 -3.90
C GLY A 76 16.75 5.85 -3.51
N VAL A 77 15.73 5.82 -2.65
CA VAL A 77 15.04 7.02 -2.13
C VAL A 77 15.77 7.56 -0.90
N VAL A 78 16.14 6.67 0.03
CA VAL A 78 16.88 7.05 1.25
C VAL A 78 18.37 7.18 0.92
N THR A 79 18.91 8.39 1.01
CA THR A 79 20.29 8.72 0.62
C THR A 79 21.22 8.96 1.81
N GLY A 80 20.68 8.96 3.02
CA GLY A 80 21.43 9.11 4.25
C GLY A 80 20.52 8.94 5.46
N GLY A 81 21.11 8.84 6.64
CA GLY A 81 20.35 8.75 7.86
C GLY A 81 21.24 8.66 9.10
N THR A 82 20.58 8.74 10.25
CA THR A 82 21.20 8.57 11.56
C THR A 82 20.19 7.97 12.52
N ASP A 83 20.70 7.25 13.51
CA ASP A 83 19.94 6.98 14.73
C ASP A 83 20.36 7.97 15.82
N VAL A 84 19.38 8.66 16.41
CA VAL A 84 19.59 9.51 17.59
C VAL A 84 19.14 8.83 18.88
N SER A 85 18.47 7.66 18.78
CA SER A 85 18.00 6.93 19.95
C SER A 85 19.09 6.18 20.70
N GLY A 86 20.18 5.79 20.02
CA GLY A 86 21.20 4.89 20.55
C GLY A 86 20.80 3.41 20.54
N ALA A 87 19.59 3.07 20.06
CA ALA A 87 19.06 1.71 19.99
C ALA A 87 18.87 1.20 18.55
N GLY A 88 19.03 2.08 17.57
CA GLY A 88 18.87 1.85 16.13
C GLY A 88 20.16 1.39 15.43
N THR A 89 20.10 1.38 14.11
CA THR A 89 21.29 1.26 13.26
C THR A 89 21.83 2.66 12.96
N PRO A 90 23.15 2.84 12.82
CA PRO A 90 23.74 4.17 12.60
C PRO A 90 23.25 4.91 11.35
N ASP A 91 22.66 4.21 10.38
CA ASP A 91 22.08 4.78 9.15
C ASP A 91 20.58 5.14 9.30
N GLY A 92 20.00 4.97 10.49
CA GLY A 92 18.59 5.24 10.77
C GLY A 92 17.62 4.30 10.07
N SER A 93 18.07 3.15 9.56
CA SER A 93 17.21 2.23 8.78
C SER A 93 16.43 1.23 9.62
N LYS A 94 16.89 0.95 10.84
CA LYS A 94 16.24 0.01 11.75
C LYS A 94 14.92 0.58 12.30
N PRO A 95 13.80 -0.14 12.14
CA PRO A 95 12.54 0.12 12.83
C PRO A 95 12.67 0.12 14.38
N LEU A 96 12.12 1.14 15.05
CA LEU A 96 12.27 1.35 16.50
C LEU A 96 10.96 1.63 17.27
N GLY A 97 11.00 1.44 18.59
CA GLY A 97 9.91 1.85 19.50
C GLY A 97 8.66 0.97 19.40
N THR A 98 7.52 1.51 19.85
CA THR A 98 6.24 0.79 19.91
C THR A 98 5.51 0.68 18.58
N LEU A 99 5.87 1.51 17.60
CA LEU A 99 5.32 1.53 16.23
C LEU A 99 6.49 1.45 15.23
N PRO A 100 7.23 0.33 15.21
CA PRO A 100 8.44 0.20 14.42
C PRO A 100 8.21 0.43 12.92
N GLU A 101 7.03 0.11 12.41
CA GLU A 101 6.67 0.31 11.00
C GLU A 101 6.47 1.78 10.57
N HIS A 102 6.26 2.68 11.53
CA HIS A 102 5.72 4.02 11.27
C HIS A 102 6.59 4.88 10.34
N GLY A 103 7.92 4.88 10.51
CA GLY A 103 8.80 5.65 9.63
C GLY A 103 8.79 5.15 8.18
N THR A 104 8.59 3.85 7.95
CA THR A 104 8.47 3.29 6.59
C THR A 104 7.13 3.66 5.96
N LEU A 105 6.03 3.65 6.72
CA LEU A 105 4.73 4.16 6.27
C LEU A 105 4.89 5.61 5.81
N VAL A 106 5.45 6.48 6.66
CA VAL A 106 5.72 7.89 6.36
C VAL A 106 6.60 8.06 5.12
N GLY A 107 7.70 7.31 5.03
CA GLY A 107 8.65 7.38 3.90
C GLY A 107 7.99 7.06 2.56
N THR A 108 7.16 6.01 2.51
CA THR A 108 6.45 5.63 1.27
C THR A 108 5.45 6.69 0.81
N LEU A 109 4.68 7.28 1.72
CA LEU A 109 3.76 8.37 1.40
C LEU A 109 4.49 9.63 0.91
N LEU A 110 5.70 9.90 1.42
CA LEU A 110 6.46 11.10 1.08
C LEU A 110 7.15 10.97 -0.27
N ALA A 111 7.93 9.90 -0.50
CA ALA A 111 8.80 9.78 -1.66
C ALA A 111 8.90 8.36 -2.24
N GLY A 112 7.92 7.48 -1.99
CA GLY A 112 7.84 6.19 -2.66
C GLY A 112 7.92 6.32 -4.19
N ARG A 113 8.62 5.38 -4.85
CA ARG A 113 8.84 5.36 -6.31
C ARG A 113 8.11 4.20 -7.00
N GLY A 114 7.27 3.48 -6.27
CA GLY A 114 6.72 2.19 -6.70
C GLY A 114 7.81 1.16 -6.95
N ASN A 115 7.42 0.03 -7.53
CA ASN A 115 8.32 -1.04 -7.85
C ASN A 115 7.86 -1.84 -9.09
N ASN A 116 8.67 -2.81 -9.51
CA ASN A 116 8.40 -3.68 -10.65
C ASN A 116 8.30 -5.17 -10.25
N LYS A 117 7.83 -5.48 -9.03
CA LYS A 117 7.72 -6.86 -8.52
C LYS A 117 6.88 -7.75 -9.43
N SER A 118 5.76 -7.24 -9.97
CA SER A 118 4.87 -8.00 -10.83
C SER A 118 5.56 -8.36 -12.15
N ALA A 119 6.33 -7.43 -12.73
CA ALA A 119 7.10 -7.67 -13.95
C ALA A 119 8.22 -8.71 -13.72
N ILE A 120 8.90 -8.66 -12.57
CA ILE A 120 9.92 -9.66 -12.20
C ILE A 120 9.29 -11.03 -12.00
N ALA A 121 8.12 -11.10 -11.35
CA ALA A 121 7.40 -12.35 -11.13
C ALA A 121 6.94 -12.96 -12.45
N ALA A 122 6.42 -12.15 -13.37
CA ALA A 122 6.04 -12.60 -14.71
C ALA A 122 7.25 -13.16 -15.49
N ALA A 123 8.36 -12.42 -15.56
CA ALA A 123 9.56 -12.88 -16.25
C ALA A 123 10.12 -14.19 -15.66
N LYS A 124 10.05 -14.37 -14.33
CA LYS A 124 10.42 -15.62 -13.66
C LYS A 124 9.50 -16.78 -14.02
N ALA A 125 8.19 -16.54 -14.06
CA ALA A 125 7.22 -17.55 -14.43
C ALA A 125 7.40 -18.00 -15.88
N ASP A 126 7.65 -17.04 -16.79
CA ASP A 126 7.91 -17.32 -18.19
C ASP A 126 9.23 -18.10 -18.39
N ALA A 127 10.29 -17.72 -17.66
CA ALA A 127 11.57 -18.45 -17.67
C ALA A 127 11.42 -19.92 -17.22
N GLU A 128 10.65 -20.15 -16.16
CA GLU A 128 10.39 -21.52 -15.67
C GLU A 128 9.50 -22.30 -16.64
N ALA A 129 8.48 -21.67 -17.22
CA ALA A 129 7.63 -22.28 -18.23
C ALA A 129 8.41 -22.66 -19.49
N GLN A 130 9.32 -21.79 -19.96
CA GLN A 130 10.22 -22.08 -21.08
C GLN A 130 11.13 -23.26 -20.78
N LYS A 131 11.72 -23.31 -19.57
CA LYS A 131 12.56 -24.42 -19.13
C LYS A 131 11.80 -25.75 -19.16
N ILE A 132 10.61 -25.79 -18.56
CA ILE A 132 9.76 -26.99 -18.54
C ILE A 132 9.34 -27.41 -19.96
N ALA A 133 9.00 -26.46 -20.82
CA ALA A 133 8.62 -26.74 -22.21
C ALA A 133 9.80 -27.30 -23.01
N TYR A 134 11.00 -26.76 -22.83
CA TYR A 134 12.22 -27.25 -23.45
C TYR A 134 12.57 -28.67 -22.97
N GLU A 135 12.55 -28.91 -21.66
CA GLU A 135 12.83 -30.24 -21.09
C GLU A 135 11.86 -31.30 -21.62
N ARG A 136 10.56 -30.98 -21.73
CA ARG A 136 9.57 -31.89 -22.34
C ARG A 136 9.81 -32.11 -23.83
N ALA A 137 10.19 -31.07 -24.56
CA ALA A 137 10.46 -31.19 -25.99
C ALA A 137 11.71 -32.04 -26.25
N VAL A 138 12.73 -31.94 -25.39
CA VAL A 138 13.90 -32.84 -25.41
C VAL A 138 13.48 -34.28 -25.09
N GLU A 139 12.70 -34.52 -24.04
CA GLU A 139 12.19 -35.86 -23.70
C GLU A 139 11.35 -36.47 -24.84
N THR A 140 10.50 -35.67 -25.48
CA THR A 140 9.69 -36.10 -26.62
C THR A 140 10.57 -36.47 -27.82
N ALA A 141 11.58 -35.66 -28.14
CA ALA A 141 12.52 -35.96 -29.22
C ALA A 141 13.32 -37.24 -28.94
N GLU A 142 13.72 -37.48 -27.68
CA GLU A 142 14.36 -38.73 -27.26
C GLU A 142 13.45 -39.95 -27.42
N GLU A 143 12.16 -39.84 -27.04
CA GLU A 143 11.17 -40.92 -27.22
C GLU A 143 10.87 -41.23 -28.70
N GLU A 144 10.89 -40.21 -29.56
CA GLU A 144 10.60 -40.33 -30.99
C GLU A 144 11.84 -40.63 -31.85
N GLU A 145 13.03 -40.78 -31.24
CA GLU A 145 14.33 -40.94 -31.93
C GLU A 145 14.64 -39.78 -32.90
N GLU A 146 14.20 -38.56 -32.57
CA GLU A 146 14.47 -37.32 -33.30
C GLU A 146 15.64 -36.53 -32.69
N ASP A 147 16.22 -35.61 -33.47
CA ASP A 147 17.24 -34.69 -32.96
C ASP A 147 16.62 -33.75 -31.90
N PRO A 148 17.33 -33.47 -30.79
CA PRO A 148 16.81 -32.59 -29.76
C PRO A 148 16.60 -31.17 -30.30
N PRO A 149 15.54 -30.46 -29.85
CA PRO A 149 15.29 -29.08 -30.27
C PRO A 149 16.44 -28.16 -29.84
N GLU A 150 16.64 -27.07 -30.58
CA GLU A 150 17.60 -26.04 -30.20
C GLU A 150 17.19 -25.37 -28.87
N LYS A 151 18.16 -25.15 -27.98
CA LYS A 151 17.89 -24.49 -26.70
C LYS A 151 17.45 -23.05 -26.94
N PRO A 152 16.28 -22.62 -26.43
CA PRO A 152 15.85 -21.24 -26.56
C PRO A 152 16.76 -20.29 -25.77
N GLU A 153 16.84 -19.03 -26.20
CA GLU A 153 17.55 -17.97 -25.48
C GLU A 153 16.94 -17.79 -24.07
N ASP A 154 17.80 -17.59 -23.06
CA ASP A 154 17.34 -17.43 -21.68
C ASP A 154 16.54 -16.11 -21.52
N ILE A 155 15.37 -16.18 -20.89
CA ILE A 155 14.53 -15.01 -20.62
C ILE A 155 15.23 -14.07 -19.63
N GLU A 156 15.43 -12.81 -20.01
CA GLU A 156 16.05 -11.80 -19.15
C GLU A 156 15.08 -11.37 -18.04
N ILE A 157 15.53 -11.48 -16.79
CA ILE A 157 14.74 -11.05 -15.63
C ILE A 157 15.08 -9.59 -15.31
N PRO A 158 14.09 -8.68 -15.31
CA PRO A 158 14.32 -7.28 -14.97
C PRO A 158 14.96 -7.11 -13.59
N LYS A 159 15.87 -6.14 -13.45
CA LYS A 159 16.42 -5.77 -12.14
C LYS A 159 15.35 -5.09 -11.28
N PRO A 160 15.34 -5.31 -9.95
CA PRO A 160 14.44 -4.60 -9.06
C PRO A 160 14.65 -3.08 -9.11
N GLY A 161 13.59 -2.32 -9.31
CA GLY A 161 13.64 -0.87 -9.41
C GLY A 161 12.25 -0.23 -9.42
N PRO A 162 12.16 1.10 -9.63
CA PRO A 162 10.90 1.81 -9.76
C PRO A 162 10.00 1.21 -10.84
N GLY A 163 8.69 1.28 -10.64
CA GLY A 163 7.73 0.70 -11.58
C GLY A 163 6.27 0.97 -11.19
N PRO A 164 5.32 0.33 -11.89
CA PRO A 164 3.89 0.58 -11.73
C PRO A 164 3.26 -0.08 -10.49
N ASP A 165 3.96 -1.01 -9.85
CA ASP A 165 3.51 -1.69 -8.63
C ASP A 165 3.79 -0.83 -7.39
N GLY A 166 3.17 -1.15 -6.25
CA GLY A 166 3.38 -0.46 -4.98
C GLY A 166 2.95 1.01 -4.97
N LEU A 167 3.44 1.78 -4.00
CA LEU A 167 3.03 3.16 -3.73
C LEU A 167 3.96 4.19 -4.38
N ILE A 168 3.42 5.33 -4.83
CA ILE A 168 4.20 6.53 -5.17
C ILE A 168 3.91 7.63 -4.15
N GLY A 169 4.97 8.12 -3.54
CA GLY A 169 4.89 9.24 -2.62
C GLY A 169 4.64 10.57 -3.32
N VAL A 170 4.31 11.59 -2.53
CA VAL A 170 4.00 12.93 -3.04
C VAL A 170 5.14 13.58 -3.83
N ALA A 171 6.39 13.35 -3.42
CA ALA A 171 7.59 13.87 -4.05
C ALA A 171 8.55 12.73 -4.43
N PRO A 172 8.23 11.94 -5.47
CA PRO A 172 8.97 10.72 -5.77
C PRO A 172 10.42 10.96 -6.25
N GLU A 173 10.76 12.17 -6.67
CA GLU A 173 12.12 12.54 -7.08
C GLU A 173 12.91 13.21 -5.94
N ALA A 174 12.30 13.41 -4.77
CA ALA A 174 13.02 13.85 -3.58
C ALA A 174 13.93 12.75 -3.03
N GLU A 175 14.90 13.18 -2.23
CA GLU A 175 15.80 12.31 -1.46
C GLU A 175 15.38 12.33 0.01
N LEU A 176 15.33 11.16 0.65
CA LEU A 176 15.01 11.06 2.07
C LEU A 176 16.26 10.93 2.93
N LEU A 177 16.26 11.64 4.06
CA LEU A 177 17.16 11.39 5.17
C LEU A 177 16.38 10.70 6.31
N SER A 178 16.74 9.47 6.65
CA SER A 178 16.09 8.72 7.75
C SER A 178 16.70 9.10 9.09
N VAL A 179 15.96 9.80 9.94
CA VAL A 179 16.43 10.20 11.28
C VAL A 179 15.63 9.44 12.31
N SER A 180 16.15 8.29 12.75
CA SER A 180 15.42 7.39 13.66
C SER A 180 15.54 7.82 15.11
N LEU A 181 14.42 7.76 15.83
CA LEU A 181 14.34 7.95 17.28
C LEU A 181 13.42 6.90 17.93
N TRP A 182 13.53 6.75 19.24
CA TRP A 182 12.70 5.83 20.01
C TRP A 182 11.41 6.49 20.51
N MET A 183 10.27 5.89 20.18
CA MET A 183 8.94 6.39 20.55
C MET A 183 8.14 5.40 21.41
N GLY A 184 7.19 5.95 22.17
CA GLY A 184 6.09 5.24 22.83
C GLY A 184 6.40 4.76 24.25
N THR A 185 7.55 4.15 24.47
CA THR A 185 8.02 3.70 25.79
C THR A 185 9.35 4.34 26.16
N ALA A 186 9.80 4.12 27.40
CA ALA A 186 11.14 4.49 27.80
C ALA A 186 12.17 3.87 26.85
N ASN A 187 13.05 4.71 26.31
CA ASN A 187 14.12 4.28 25.42
C ASN A 187 15.07 3.34 26.17
N PRO A 188 15.33 2.11 25.68
CA PRO A 188 16.25 1.17 26.32
C PRO A 188 17.69 1.67 26.39
N ALA A 189 18.10 2.60 25.51
CA ALA A 189 19.42 3.23 25.56
C ALA A 189 19.50 4.40 26.56
N GLY A 190 18.40 4.74 27.25
CA GLY A 190 18.37 5.78 28.27
C GLY A 190 18.36 7.22 27.75
N ILE A 191 18.37 7.43 26.43
CA ILE A 191 18.30 8.78 25.84
C ILE A 191 16.83 9.23 25.80
N SER A 192 16.52 10.34 26.44
CA SER A 192 15.17 10.89 26.54
C SER A 192 14.66 11.42 25.19
N VAL A 193 13.34 11.58 25.04
CA VAL A 193 12.77 12.22 23.82
C VAL A 193 13.16 13.70 23.78
N GLU A 194 13.30 14.33 24.96
CA GLU A 194 13.75 15.70 25.11
C GLU A 194 15.17 15.93 24.55
N GLU A 195 16.03 14.90 24.56
CA GLU A 195 17.37 14.92 23.96
C GLU A 195 17.37 14.49 22.49
N GLN A 196 16.56 13.50 22.13
CA GLN A 196 16.52 12.94 20.78
C GLN A 196 16.01 13.95 19.74
N VAL A 197 14.92 14.69 20.02
CA VAL A 197 14.30 15.58 19.02
C VAL A 197 15.23 16.75 18.61
N PRO A 198 15.88 17.48 19.54
CA PRO A 198 16.83 18.52 19.16
C PRO A 198 18.02 17.97 18.37
N ALA A 199 18.54 16.80 18.77
CA ALA A 199 19.64 16.14 18.06
C ALA A 199 19.22 15.77 16.62
N ALA A 200 18.02 15.22 16.45
CA ALA A 200 17.45 14.87 15.16
C ALA A 200 17.28 16.11 14.25
N VAL A 201 16.68 17.19 14.76
CA VAL A 201 16.50 18.44 14.01
C VAL A 201 17.85 19.01 13.60
N LYS A 202 18.80 19.12 14.52
CA LYS A 202 20.13 19.66 14.22
C LYS A 202 20.86 18.81 13.17
N TRP A 203 20.84 17.49 13.33
CA TRP A 203 21.48 16.58 12.37
C TRP A 203 20.85 16.69 10.98
N ALA A 204 19.52 16.77 10.88
CA ALA A 204 18.82 16.93 9.62
C ALA A 204 19.27 18.22 8.89
N VAL A 205 19.31 19.34 9.60
CA VAL A 205 19.76 20.63 9.07
C VAL A 205 21.22 20.55 8.61
N ASP A 206 22.11 19.99 9.44
CA ASP A 206 23.54 19.86 9.13
C ASP A 206 23.82 18.94 7.93
N ASN A 207 22.92 18.00 7.65
CA ASN A 207 23.00 17.09 6.50
C ASN A 207 22.23 17.58 5.26
N GLY A 208 21.85 18.87 5.26
CA GLY A 208 21.33 19.56 4.10
C GLY A 208 19.84 19.37 3.84
N ALA A 209 19.07 18.91 4.82
CA ALA A 209 17.61 18.89 4.71
C ALA A 209 17.08 20.31 4.41
N LYS A 210 16.19 20.43 3.43
CA LYS A 210 15.44 21.66 3.14
C LYS A 210 14.03 21.62 3.71
N VAL A 211 13.54 20.42 3.95
CA VAL A 211 12.26 20.14 4.61
C VAL A 211 12.51 19.08 5.68
N ILE A 212 11.90 19.24 6.85
CA ILE A 212 11.88 18.25 7.92
C ILE A 212 10.42 17.87 8.15
N ASN A 213 10.11 16.58 8.04
CA ASN A 213 8.85 15.99 8.44
C ASN A 213 8.98 15.39 9.85
N ILE A 214 8.08 15.78 10.74
CA ILE A 214 7.98 15.27 12.11
C ILE A 214 6.58 14.68 12.31
N SER A 215 6.47 13.35 12.19
CA SER A 215 5.19 12.63 12.30
C SER A 215 4.93 12.11 13.72
N LEU A 216 5.37 12.88 14.72
CA LEU A 216 5.25 12.58 16.15
C LEU A 216 4.84 13.82 16.94
N GLY A 217 4.29 13.62 18.13
CA GLY A 217 3.95 14.71 19.04
C GLY A 217 3.69 14.23 20.46
N SER A 218 3.76 15.17 21.41
CA SER A 218 3.38 14.97 22.81
C SER A 218 1.89 15.23 23.03
N THR A 219 1.35 14.77 24.17
CA THR A 219 0.03 15.21 24.66
C THR A 219 0.06 16.62 25.25
N GLN A 220 1.25 17.16 25.48
CA GLN A 220 1.49 18.48 26.04
C GLN A 220 1.73 19.52 24.95
N PRO A 221 1.13 20.72 25.04
CA PRO A 221 1.32 21.79 24.08
C PRO A 221 2.66 22.52 24.27
N ASP A 222 3.24 22.48 25.47
CA ASP A 222 4.53 23.06 25.79
C ASP A 222 5.69 22.14 25.40
N TRP A 223 6.86 22.75 25.22
CA TRP A 223 8.10 22.05 24.91
C TRP A 223 9.23 22.54 25.83
N PRO A 224 10.22 21.69 26.10
CA PRO A 224 11.35 22.06 26.95
C PRO A 224 12.22 23.12 26.25
N THR A 225 12.78 24.03 27.04
CA THR A 225 13.67 25.11 26.55
C THR A 225 14.87 24.59 25.74
N SER A 226 15.30 23.34 25.98
CA SER A 226 16.37 22.70 25.19
C SER A 226 16.06 22.62 23.69
N TRP A 227 14.78 22.60 23.31
CA TRP A 227 14.36 22.53 21.90
C TRP A 227 14.47 23.90 21.21
N ASP A 228 14.39 25.00 21.95
CA ASP A 228 14.44 26.37 21.43
C ASP A 228 15.64 26.56 20.48
N THR A 229 16.81 26.07 20.88
CA THR A 229 18.05 26.21 20.09
C THR A 229 17.99 25.44 18.78
N ALA A 230 17.47 24.20 18.77
CA ALA A 230 17.44 23.36 17.58
C ALA A 230 16.41 23.85 16.55
N PHE A 231 15.22 24.23 17.00
CA PHE A 231 14.18 24.77 16.12
C PHE A 231 14.55 26.15 15.60
N LYS A 232 15.17 27.00 16.43
CA LYS A 232 15.74 28.27 15.97
C LYS A 232 16.86 28.05 14.95
N TYR A 233 17.72 27.06 15.16
CA TYR A 233 18.78 26.73 14.21
C TYR A 233 18.22 26.31 12.85
N ALA A 234 17.13 25.55 12.81
CA ALA A 234 16.44 25.20 11.56
C ALA A 234 15.80 26.44 10.89
N GLU A 235 15.18 27.34 11.66
CA GLU A 235 14.65 28.62 11.17
C GLU A 235 15.77 29.48 10.54
N ASP A 236 16.89 29.68 11.25
CA ASP A 236 18.04 30.45 10.79
C ASP A 236 18.70 29.86 9.53
N LYS A 237 18.54 28.54 9.33
CA LYS A 237 19.06 27.80 8.16
C LYS A 237 18.05 27.65 7.03
N ASP A 238 16.94 28.37 7.09
CA ASP A 238 15.92 28.39 6.04
C ASP A 238 15.32 27.00 5.76
N VAL A 239 15.03 26.24 6.81
CA VAL A 239 14.44 24.90 6.71
C VAL A 239 12.94 24.95 7.02
N VAL A 240 12.12 24.32 6.17
CA VAL A 240 10.69 24.16 6.42
C VAL A 240 10.49 22.96 7.36
N ILE A 241 9.86 23.17 8.52
CA ILE A 241 9.46 22.07 9.41
C ILE A 241 7.96 21.86 9.27
N VAL A 242 7.56 20.61 9.02
CA VAL A 242 6.17 20.16 8.94
C VAL A 242 5.94 19.15 10.04
N ALA A 243 4.88 19.33 10.83
CA ALA A 243 4.57 18.44 11.95
C ALA A 243 3.10 18.03 11.98
N ALA A 244 2.86 16.80 12.43
CA ALA A 244 1.52 16.27 12.64
C ALA A 244 0.81 16.97 13.82
N ALA A 245 -0.47 17.32 13.67
CA ALA A 245 -1.24 17.96 14.73
C ALA A 245 -1.52 17.03 15.94
N GLY A 246 -1.46 15.71 15.72
CA GLY A 246 -1.79 14.70 16.72
C GLY A 246 -3.19 14.11 16.52
N ASN A 247 -3.47 13.00 17.22
CA ASN A 247 -4.67 12.18 16.99
C ASN A 247 -5.48 12.02 18.29
N ARG A 248 -6.80 12.25 18.25
CA ARG A 248 -7.70 12.00 19.39
C ARG A 248 -7.75 10.53 19.78
N ALA A 249 -7.66 9.60 18.83
CA ALA A 249 -7.55 8.16 19.10
C ALA A 249 -6.31 7.80 19.93
N GLY A 250 -5.24 8.59 19.85
CA GLY A 250 -4.03 8.47 20.66
C GLY A 250 -4.15 9.12 22.05
N GLY A 251 -5.34 9.59 22.44
CA GLY A 251 -5.60 10.25 23.72
C GLY A 251 -5.29 11.75 23.74
N MET A 252 -4.90 12.36 22.61
CA MET A 252 -4.65 13.79 22.53
C MET A 252 -5.96 14.58 22.46
N LYS A 253 -6.09 15.63 23.26
CA LYS A 253 -7.28 16.51 23.24
C LYS A 253 -7.07 17.79 22.44
N GLN A 254 -5.82 18.11 22.15
CA GLN A 254 -5.37 19.32 21.46
C GLN A 254 -4.04 19.06 20.77
N VAL A 255 -3.57 20.01 19.95
CA VAL A 255 -2.24 19.96 19.34
C VAL A 255 -1.14 19.98 20.41
N GLY A 256 -0.14 19.12 20.25
CA GLY A 256 1.03 19.04 21.11
C GLY A 256 2.33 19.46 20.43
N ALA A 257 3.39 19.62 21.22
CA ALA A 257 4.73 19.87 20.69
C ALA A 257 5.27 18.65 19.89
N PRO A 258 6.09 18.87 18.85
CA PRO A 258 6.60 20.15 18.36
C PRO A 258 5.64 20.94 17.45
N ALA A 259 4.44 20.44 17.15
CA ALA A 259 3.49 21.11 16.26
C ALA A 259 2.90 22.41 16.84
N THR A 260 3.12 22.71 18.11
CA THR A 260 2.79 24.02 18.71
C THR A 260 3.93 25.04 18.60
N ILE A 261 5.13 24.63 18.16
CA ILE A 261 6.29 25.51 18.08
C ILE A 261 6.09 26.52 16.94
N PRO A 262 6.21 27.84 17.21
CA PRO A 262 6.13 28.86 16.18
C PRO A 262 7.11 28.62 15.04
N GLY A 263 6.63 28.82 13.82
CA GLY A 263 7.37 28.57 12.59
C GLY A 263 7.23 27.16 12.02
N VAL A 264 6.71 26.20 12.81
CA VAL A 264 6.35 24.86 12.33
C VAL A 264 5.01 24.90 11.58
N LEU A 265 4.97 24.27 10.40
CA LEU A 265 3.73 24.08 9.65
C LEU A 265 3.00 22.85 10.17
N THR A 266 1.95 23.10 10.95
CA THR A 266 1.16 22.05 11.60
C THR A 266 0.04 21.55 10.71
N VAL A 267 -0.07 20.22 10.61
CA VAL A 267 -0.95 19.54 9.67
C VAL A 267 -2.04 18.75 10.39
N ALA A 268 -3.28 19.16 10.18
CA ALA A 268 -4.48 18.45 10.62
C ALA A 268 -4.93 17.38 9.61
N GLY A 269 -5.83 16.50 10.04
CA GLY A 269 -6.28 15.34 9.26
C GLY A 269 -7.72 15.43 8.77
N VAL A 270 -7.96 15.12 7.50
CA VAL A 270 -9.30 14.97 6.91
C VAL A 270 -9.55 13.60 6.32
N ASP A 271 -10.83 13.24 6.23
CA ASP A 271 -11.29 12.04 5.55
C ASP A 271 -11.36 12.22 4.02
N GLN A 272 -11.78 11.16 3.30
CA GLN A 272 -11.98 11.16 1.85
C GLN A 272 -12.93 12.24 1.31
N LYS A 273 -13.83 12.75 2.16
CA LYS A 273 -14.82 13.78 1.81
C LYS A 273 -14.33 15.18 2.17
N GLY A 274 -13.10 15.31 2.69
CA GLY A 274 -12.56 16.57 3.19
C GLY A 274 -13.18 16.99 4.53
N LYS A 275 -13.84 16.09 5.25
CA LYS A 275 -14.32 16.37 6.60
C LYS A 275 -13.18 16.16 7.60
N ALA A 276 -13.01 17.07 8.56
CA ALA A 276 -12.04 16.90 9.64
C ALA A 276 -12.26 15.55 10.33
N SER A 277 -11.22 14.73 10.40
CA SER A 277 -11.31 13.42 11.03
C SER A 277 -11.47 13.60 12.53
N VAL A 278 -12.44 12.89 13.09
CA VAL A 278 -12.75 12.98 14.53
C VAL A 278 -11.63 12.32 15.32
N ASP A 279 -11.22 11.11 14.91
CA ASP A 279 -10.28 10.28 15.65
C ASP A 279 -8.82 10.52 15.23
N SER A 280 -8.59 10.74 13.94
CA SER A 280 -7.26 10.85 13.35
C SER A 280 -6.70 12.28 13.32
N SER A 281 -7.41 13.25 13.90
CA SER A 281 -6.94 14.63 14.06
C SER A 281 -7.29 15.17 15.44
N THR A 282 -6.50 16.11 15.94
CA THR A 282 -6.82 16.99 17.07
C THR A 282 -7.37 18.33 16.55
N GLU A 283 -7.56 19.27 17.45
CA GLU A 283 -7.89 20.66 17.16
C GLU A 283 -6.91 21.60 17.86
N GLY A 284 -6.71 22.80 17.29
CA GLY A 284 -5.86 23.82 17.88
C GLY A 284 -5.63 25.01 16.97
N ILE A 285 -5.35 26.16 17.57
CA ILE A 285 -5.08 27.42 16.86
C ILE A 285 -3.75 27.41 16.10
N SER A 286 -2.87 26.45 16.39
CA SER A 286 -1.59 26.29 15.70
C SER A 286 -1.71 25.52 14.39
N ILE A 287 -2.88 24.95 14.05
CA ILE A 287 -3.07 24.24 12.78
C ILE A 287 -2.94 25.23 11.62
N GLY A 288 -2.00 24.95 10.72
CA GLY A 288 -1.81 25.74 9.50
C GLY A 288 -2.67 25.24 8.36
N VAL A 289 -2.69 23.93 8.12
CA VAL A 289 -3.41 23.32 6.98
C VAL A 289 -3.93 21.94 7.32
N ALA A 290 -5.00 21.51 6.68
CA ALA A 290 -5.48 20.12 6.72
C ALA A 290 -5.05 19.34 5.48
N ALA A 291 -4.75 18.05 5.65
CA ALA A 291 -4.48 17.14 4.54
C ALA A 291 -5.10 15.74 4.79
N PRO A 292 -5.28 14.92 3.75
CA PRO A 292 -5.76 13.55 3.89
C PRO A 292 -5.06 12.75 4.99
N ALA A 293 -5.84 12.14 5.87
CA ALA A 293 -5.35 11.37 7.02
C ALA A 293 -6.12 10.07 7.24
N ASP A 294 -7.26 9.85 6.56
CA ASP A 294 -8.21 8.81 6.94
C ASP A 294 -9.11 8.34 5.76
N PRO A 295 -9.00 7.09 5.28
CA PRO A 295 -7.86 6.17 5.46
C PRO A 295 -6.72 6.50 4.49
N LEU A 296 -5.51 6.06 4.83
CA LEU A 296 -4.31 6.05 4.00
C LEU A 296 -3.81 4.61 3.83
N VAL A 297 -2.95 4.38 2.84
CA VAL A 297 -2.20 3.13 2.69
C VAL A 297 -0.71 3.44 2.60
N GLY A 298 0.11 2.74 3.39
CA GLY A 298 1.57 2.93 3.43
C GLY A 298 2.32 1.61 3.36
N GLY A 299 3.63 1.67 3.11
CA GLY A 299 4.53 0.52 3.12
C GLY A 299 4.96 0.08 4.52
N LEU A 300 5.04 -1.23 4.72
CA LEU A 300 5.54 -1.86 5.95
C LEU A 300 6.98 -2.35 5.75
N PRO A 301 7.84 -2.31 6.78
CA PRO A 301 9.14 -2.97 6.74
C PRO A 301 9.04 -4.41 6.21
N GLY A 302 9.99 -4.80 5.36
CA GLY A 302 9.97 -6.10 4.66
C GLY A 302 9.18 -6.10 3.35
N GLY A 303 8.55 -4.98 2.96
CA GLY A 303 7.99 -4.79 1.63
C GLY A 303 6.52 -5.15 1.46
N GLY A 304 5.76 -5.13 2.57
CA GLY A 304 4.30 -5.25 2.59
C GLY A 304 3.61 -3.88 2.64
N TYR A 305 2.28 -3.86 2.80
CA TYR A 305 1.49 -2.63 2.90
C TYR A 305 0.44 -2.75 4.01
N ALA A 306 0.02 -1.62 4.56
CA ALA A 306 -1.07 -1.55 5.54
C ALA A 306 -1.91 -0.28 5.38
N ASP A 307 -3.19 -0.42 5.72
CA ASP A 307 -4.07 0.71 5.94
C ASP A 307 -3.70 1.41 7.25
N TRP A 308 -3.83 2.72 7.25
CA TRP A 308 -3.44 3.57 8.38
C TRP A 308 -4.27 4.85 8.40
N SER A 309 -4.60 5.34 9.59
CA SER A 309 -5.22 6.65 9.77
C SER A 309 -4.50 7.46 10.84
N GLY A 310 -4.23 8.74 10.56
CA GLY A 310 -3.55 9.65 11.48
C GLY A 310 -2.96 10.89 10.81
N THR A 311 -2.86 11.99 11.55
CA THR A 311 -2.16 13.21 11.09
C THR A 311 -0.68 12.98 10.79
N SER A 312 -0.09 11.94 11.36
CA SER A 312 1.25 11.47 11.03
C SER A 312 1.39 11.01 9.58
N GLY A 313 0.29 10.63 8.92
CA GLY A 313 0.23 10.37 7.48
C GLY A 313 -0.13 11.60 6.64
N ALA A 314 -0.77 12.61 7.23
CA ALA A 314 -1.05 13.89 6.57
C ALA A 314 0.19 14.79 6.45
N ALA A 315 1.03 14.83 7.50
CA ALA A 315 2.27 15.59 7.54
C ALA A 315 3.23 15.29 6.35
N PRO A 316 3.54 14.02 6.01
CA PRO A 316 4.40 13.72 4.87
C PRO A 316 3.82 14.13 3.52
N LEU A 317 2.48 14.22 3.39
CA LEU A 317 1.88 14.74 2.17
C LEU A 317 2.22 16.23 1.99
N VAL A 318 2.10 17.01 3.06
CA VAL A 318 2.44 18.44 3.06
C VAL A 318 3.95 18.65 2.92
N ALA A 319 4.77 17.83 3.58
CA ALA A 319 6.22 17.87 3.44
C ALA A 319 6.67 17.56 2.01
N GLY A 320 6.03 16.60 1.34
CA GLY A 320 6.25 16.32 -0.08
C GLY A 320 5.89 17.50 -0.97
N VAL A 321 4.77 18.19 -0.72
CA VAL A 321 4.42 19.43 -1.45
C VAL A 321 5.45 20.52 -1.21
N ALA A 322 5.92 20.72 0.03
CA ALA A 322 6.99 21.67 0.34
C ALA A 322 8.29 21.34 -0.43
N ALA A 323 8.62 20.06 -0.57
CA ALA A 323 9.76 19.60 -1.36
C ALA A 323 9.57 19.88 -2.87
N MET A 324 8.37 19.63 -3.42
CA MET A 324 8.07 19.96 -4.81
C MET A 324 8.15 21.48 -5.08
N ILE A 325 7.70 22.31 -4.14
CA ILE A 325 7.83 23.78 -4.21
C ILE A 325 9.30 24.20 -4.21
N ARG A 326 10.12 23.68 -3.29
CA ARG A 326 11.57 23.95 -3.23
C ARG A 326 12.30 23.48 -4.49
N SER A 327 11.90 22.36 -5.06
CA SER A 327 12.47 21.86 -6.32
C SER A 327 12.14 22.80 -7.49
N LYS A 328 10.92 23.33 -7.54
CA LYS A 328 10.51 24.31 -8.56
C LYS A 328 11.14 25.70 -8.35
N TYR A 329 11.24 26.14 -7.10
CA TYR A 329 11.72 27.46 -6.70
C TYR A 329 12.86 27.32 -5.68
N PRO A 330 14.10 26.99 -6.13
CA PRO A 330 15.20 26.64 -5.23
C PRO A 330 15.62 27.78 -4.28
N ASP A 331 15.43 29.04 -4.69
CA ASP A 331 15.79 30.21 -3.90
C ASP A 331 14.68 30.70 -2.95
N MET A 332 13.47 30.14 -3.04
CA MET A 332 12.32 30.55 -2.25
C MET A 332 12.51 30.21 -0.77
N LYS A 333 12.30 31.20 0.10
CA LYS A 333 12.51 31.06 1.54
C LYS A 333 11.39 30.27 2.23
N ALA A 334 11.68 29.68 3.38
CA ALA A 334 10.74 28.87 4.16
C ALA A 334 9.42 29.60 4.47
N PRO A 335 9.41 30.88 4.89
CA PRO A 335 8.17 31.66 5.05
C PRO A 335 7.31 31.70 3.79
N GLN A 336 7.94 31.86 2.62
CA GLN A 336 7.25 31.92 1.33
C GLN A 336 6.73 30.55 0.91
N VAL A 337 7.48 29.46 1.15
CA VAL A 337 7.01 28.08 0.90
C VAL A 337 5.77 27.78 1.74
N ILE A 338 5.83 28.06 3.04
CA ILE A 338 4.71 27.87 3.95
C ILE A 338 3.52 28.73 3.50
N ASN A 339 3.75 30.02 3.24
CA ASN A 339 2.69 30.92 2.77
C ASN A 339 2.02 30.45 1.48
N ARG A 340 2.77 29.87 0.53
CA ARG A 340 2.17 29.28 -0.67
C ARG A 340 1.22 28.15 -0.33
N ILE A 341 1.62 27.22 0.55
CA ILE A 341 0.76 26.11 0.97
C ILE A 341 -0.51 26.63 1.63
N LEU A 342 -0.39 27.60 2.54
CA LEU A 342 -1.52 28.17 3.28
C LEU A 342 -2.46 29.00 2.39
N ALA A 343 -1.91 29.92 1.60
CA ALA A 343 -2.69 30.86 0.79
C ALA A 343 -3.42 30.18 -0.38
N THR A 344 -3.00 28.98 -0.78
CA THR A 344 -3.66 28.21 -1.86
C THR A 344 -4.49 27.05 -1.34
N ALA A 345 -4.57 26.86 -0.02
CA ALA A 345 -5.43 25.83 0.56
C ALA A 345 -6.90 26.07 0.17
N ARG A 346 -7.63 25.00 -0.09
CA ARG A 346 -9.07 25.08 -0.36
C ARG A 346 -9.80 25.33 0.95
N GLU A 347 -10.51 26.45 1.02
CA GLU A 347 -11.29 26.82 2.20
C GLU A 347 -12.23 25.68 2.64
N ALA A 348 -12.23 25.39 3.93
CA ALA A 348 -13.04 24.35 4.55
C ALA A 348 -13.31 24.76 6.01
N GLY A 349 -14.47 24.34 6.54
CA GLY A 349 -14.87 24.70 7.89
C GLY A 349 -15.45 26.10 7.99
N LYS A 350 -15.00 26.88 8.98
CA LYS A 350 -15.47 28.27 9.17
C LYS A 350 -14.69 29.21 8.24
N PRO A 351 -15.30 30.31 7.76
CA PRO A 351 -14.57 31.27 6.94
C PRO A 351 -13.30 31.79 7.60
N GLY A 352 -12.21 31.84 6.84
CA GLY A 352 -10.89 32.23 7.34
C GLY A 352 -10.11 31.08 7.98
N VAL A 353 -9.35 31.39 9.05
CA VAL A 353 -8.52 30.40 9.75
C VAL A 353 -9.29 29.79 10.91
N ASP A 354 -9.42 28.47 10.94
CA ASP A 354 -10.10 27.75 12.02
C ASP A 354 -9.23 26.68 12.70
N ASN A 355 -9.75 26.10 13.78
CA ASN A 355 -9.04 25.17 14.65
C ASN A 355 -9.09 23.70 14.20
N LEU A 356 -9.68 23.39 13.05
CA LEU A 356 -9.80 22.04 12.50
C LEU A 356 -9.09 21.91 11.14
N TYR A 357 -9.12 22.98 10.35
CA TYR A 357 -8.59 23.03 8.99
C TYR A 357 -7.46 24.04 8.83
N GLY A 358 -7.24 24.94 9.80
CA GLY A 358 -6.32 26.06 9.62
C GLY A 358 -6.79 26.94 8.47
N HIS A 359 -5.93 27.13 7.47
CA HIS A 359 -6.25 27.87 6.24
C HIS A 359 -7.09 27.06 5.23
N GLY A 360 -7.36 25.78 5.49
CA GLY A 360 -8.14 24.92 4.62
C GLY A 360 -7.44 23.61 4.29
N ILE A 361 -7.92 22.93 3.24
CA ILE A 361 -7.40 21.63 2.80
C ILE A 361 -6.33 21.82 1.72
N LEU A 362 -5.22 21.09 1.83
CA LEU A 362 -4.10 21.10 0.90
C LEU A 362 -4.54 21.02 -0.58
N ASP A 363 -4.01 21.96 -1.37
CA ASP A 363 -4.07 21.93 -2.84
C ASP A 363 -2.66 22.05 -3.42
N ALA A 364 -2.05 20.89 -3.71
CA ALA A 364 -0.68 20.81 -4.20
C ALA A 364 -0.52 21.52 -5.55
N HIS A 365 -1.48 21.34 -6.46
CA HIS A 365 -1.41 21.94 -7.78
C HIS A 365 -1.46 23.47 -7.70
N ALA A 366 -2.39 24.03 -6.92
CA ALA A 366 -2.45 25.47 -6.69
C ALA A 366 -1.17 25.98 -5.99
N ALA A 367 -0.67 25.26 -4.97
CA ALA A 367 0.56 25.63 -4.27
C ALA A 367 1.78 25.72 -5.20
N LEU A 368 1.85 24.91 -6.26
CA LEU A 368 2.92 24.97 -7.26
C LEU A 368 2.69 26.01 -8.37
N THR A 369 1.43 26.29 -8.74
CA THR A 369 1.11 27.04 -9.97
C THR A 369 0.56 28.45 -9.76
N ALA A 370 -0.08 28.72 -8.63
CA ALA A 370 -0.70 30.01 -8.36
C ALA A 370 0.34 31.12 -8.17
N LYS A 371 -0.06 32.36 -8.50
CA LYS A 371 0.65 33.56 -8.07
C LYS A 371 0.22 33.86 -6.63
N VAL A 372 1.17 33.81 -5.71
CA VAL A 372 0.95 34.05 -4.28
C VAL A 372 1.81 35.23 -3.88
N PRO A 373 1.29 36.22 -3.14
CA PRO A 373 2.10 37.32 -2.62
C PRO A 373 3.27 36.79 -1.78
N GLU A 374 4.43 37.41 -1.94
CA GLU A 374 5.57 37.11 -1.08
C GLU A 374 5.34 37.65 0.34
N VAL A 375 5.91 36.96 1.32
CA VAL A 375 5.88 37.36 2.72
C VAL A 375 7.29 37.33 3.28
N GLU A 376 7.60 38.31 4.12
CA GLU A 376 8.87 38.40 4.83
C GLU A 376 8.85 37.58 6.15
N ALA A 377 7.69 37.56 6.82
CA ALA A 377 7.49 36.83 8.06
C ALA A 377 6.82 35.49 7.81
N ASN A 378 7.18 34.47 8.60
CA ASN A 378 6.50 33.19 8.57
C ASN A 378 5.05 33.36 9.09
N PRO A 379 4.03 33.00 8.30
CA PRO A 379 2.63 33.12 8.71
C PRO A 379 2.28 32.25 9.94
N MET A 380 3.11 31.26 10.26
CA MET A 380 3.01 30.44 11.48
C MET A 380 3.77 31.05 12.67
N ASN A 381 4.09 32.35 12.62
CA ASN A 381 5.01 33.06 13.53
C ASN A 381 6.45 32.49 13.49
N THR A 382 7.34 32.98 14.36
CA THR A 382 8.74 32.55 14.42
C THR A 382 9.14 32.14 15.84
N ILE A 383 9.99 31.11 15.95
CA ILE A 383 10.49 30.69 17.27
C ILE A 383 11.41 31.77 17.85
N THR A 384 12.13 32.52 17.00
CA THR A 384 12.96 33.65 17.43
C THR A 384 12.13 34.70 18.20
N GLU A 385 10.98 35.10 17.65
CA GLU A 385 10.12 36.08 18.30
C GLU A 385 9.47 35.50 19.57
N TRP A 386 9.07 34.23 19.52
CA TRP A 386 8.50 33.57 20.68
C TRP A 386 9.48 33.48 21.85
N ILE A 387 10.74 33.09 21.61
CA ILE A 387 11.82 33.07 22.61
C ILE A 387 12.01 34.47 23.17
N ARG A 388 12.10 35.49 22.29
CA ARG A 388 12.26 36.89 22.70
C ARG A 388 11.16 37.32 23.65
N VAL A 389 9.91 36.90 23.44
CA VAL A 389 8.78 37.30 24.29
C VAL A 389 8.70 36.46 25.58
N HIS A 390 8.84 35.14 25.50
CA HIS A 390 8.46 34.21 26.58
C HIS A 390 9.63 33.67 27.41
N ARG A 391 10.87 33.78 26.94
CA ARG A 391 12.07 33.31 27.67
C ARG A 391 12.87 34.44 28.32
N ARG A 392 12.42 35.70 28.24
CA ARG A 392 13.03 36.83 28.96
C ARG A 392 12.82 36.68 30.47
N GLY A 393 13.91 36.46 31.22
CA GLY A 393 13.91 36.39 32.69
C GLY A 393 14.34 35.05 33.30
N ALA A 394 14.66 34.03 32.51
CA ALA A 394 15.12 32.73 33.02
C ALA A 394 16.58 32.71 33.54
N GLU A 395 17.30 33.83 33.48
CA GLU A 395 18.55 34.05 34.24
C GLU A 395 18.27 34.80 35.56
N VAL A 396 17.29 34.37 36.36
CA VAL A 396 17.24 34.71 37.80
C VAL A 396 16.69 33.51 38.57
N SER A 397 17.52 33.04 39.50
CA SER A 397 17.26 32.02 40.52
C SER A 397 15.85 32.07 41.13
N ALA A 398 15.16 30.92 41.17
CA ALA A 398 14.11 30.66 42.15
C ALA A 398 14.15 29.18 42.57
N SER A 399 14.33 28.96 43.88
CA SER A 399 14.22 27.68 44.58
C SER A 399 12.82 27.06 44.39
N PRO A 400 12.71 25.72 44.42
CA PRO A 400 11.44 25.05 44.23
C PRO A 400 10.52 25.33 45.41
N THR A 401 9.34 25.90 45.15
CA THR A 401 8.22 25.85 46.07
C THR A 401 7.43 24.57 45.80
N ASP A 402 7.42 23.69 46.78
CA ASP A 402 6.54 22.53 46.86
C ASP A 402 5.08 23.02 46.87
N ASP A 403 4.37 22.83 45.76
CA ASP A 403 2.91 22.75 45.76
C ASP A 403 2.51 21.30 45.43
N PRO A 404 1.51 20.73 46.12
CA PRO A 404 1.27 19.31 46.13
C PRO A 404 0.72 18.83 44.78
N ALA A 405 1.48 17.98 44.10
CA ALA A 405 1.02 17.24 42.95
C ALA A 405 -0.24 16.43 43.33
N ILE A 406 -1.36 16.73 42.69
CA ILE A 406 -2.51 15.83 42.69
C ILE A 406 -2.10 14.62 41.85
N SER A 407 -1.89 13.48 42.51
CA SER A 407 -1.63 12.22 41.84
C SER A 407 -2.85 11.80 41.03
N THR A 408 -2.74 11.77 39.70
CA THR A 408 -3.66 10.98 38.87
C THR A 408 -3.18 9.55 38.87
N GLU A 409 -3.99 8.64 39.41
CA GLU A 409 -3.78 7.20 39.35
C GLU A 409 -3.45 6.74 37.92
N LYS A 410 -2.57 5.73 37.82
CA LYS A 410 -2.26 5.03 36.57
C LYS A 410 -3.56 4.53 35.92
N SER A 411 -3.77 4.91 34.67
CA SER A 411 -4.82 4.33 33.82
C SER A 411 -4.58 2.83 33.64
N ASN A 412 -5.58 2.01 34.00
CA ASN A 412 -5.54 0.55 33.89
C ASN A 412 -6.03 0.04 32.52
N ILE A 413 -5.91 0.85 31.46
CA ILE A 413 -6.34 0.45 30.11
C ILE A 413 -5.21 -0.36 29.46
N LYS A 414 -5.48 -1.65 29.19
CA LYS A 414 -4.60 -2.51 28.41
C LYS A 414 -4.41 -1.92 27.00
N PRO A 415 -3.16 -1.75 26.52
CA PRO A 415 -2.90 -1.38 25.13
C PRO A 415 -3.53 -2.42 24.20
N ILE A 416 -4.38 -1.96 23.29
CA ILE A 416 -4.91 -2.79 22.21
C ILE A 416 -3.78 -2.88 21.16
N ALA A 417 -3.31 -4.10 20.90
CA ALA A 417 -2.33 -4.36 19.84
C ALA A 417 -2.89 -3.92 18.48
N ALA A 418 -2.00 -3.48 17.59
CA ALA A 418 -2.34 -3.22 16.20
C ALA A 418 -3.10 -4.42 15.60
N PRO A 419 -4.18 -4.19 14.81
CA PRO A 419 -4.94 -5.27 14.21
C PRO A 419 -4.02 -6.13 13.33
N ALA A 420 -4.28 -7.44 13.33
CA ALA A 420 -3.56 -8.38 12.47
C ALA A 420 -3.72 -7.98 10.98
N PRO A 421 -2.75 -8.32 10.10
CA PRO A 421 -2.85 -8.07 8.67
C PRO A 421 -4.18 -8.60 8.13
N ILE A 422 -4.98 -7.71 7.53
CA ILE A 422 -6.23 -8.08 6.88
C ILE A 422 -5.86 -8.47 5.45
N ALA A 423 -6.08 -9.75 5.08
CA ALA A 423 -6.07 -10.15 3.69
C ALA A 423 -7.13 -9.33 2.92
N PRO A 424 -6.90 -8.94 1.65
CA PRO A 424 -7.75 -7.99 0.95
C PRO A 424 -9.22 -8.40 1.02
N VAL A 425 -10.05 -7.48 1.51
CA VAL A 425 -11.50 -7.64 1.55
C VAL A 425 -12.02 -7.62 0.11
N GLU A 426 -12.49 -8.76 -0.38
CA GLU A 426 -13.25 -8.84 -1.62
C GLU A 426 -14.46 -7.90 -1.53
N LYS A 427 -14.39 -6.76 -2.22
CA LYS A 427 -15.57 -5.95 -2.52
C LYS A 427 -16.38 -6.67 -3.58
N ASN A 428 -17.32 -7.53 -3.15
CA ASN A 428 -18.61 -7.81 -3.80
C ASN A 428 -19.44 -8.81 -2.97
N ALA A 429 -20.01 -8.36 -1.85
CA ALA A 429 -20.79 -9.18 -0.93
C ALA A 429 -22.21 -9.58 -1.42
N PHE A 430 -22.46 -9.68 -2.73
CA PHE A 430 -23.75 -10.15 -3.27
C PHE A 430 -23.69 -11.11 -4.47
N LEU A 431 -22.52 -11.64 -4.83
CA LEU A 431 -22.38 -12.72 -5.83
C LEU A 431 -21.99 -14.14 -5.35
N PRO A 432 -21.76 -14.48 -4.05
CA PRO A 432 -21.28 -15.83 -3.70
C PRO A 432 -22.28 -17.00 -3.54
N PRO A 433 -23.62 -16.90 -3.69
CA PRO A 433 -24.45 -18.13 -3.75
C PRO A 433 -24.58 -18.74 -5.16
N LEU A 434 -24.40 -17.95 -6.23
CA LEU A 434 -24.59 -18.43 -7.61
C LEU A 434 -23.36 -19.15 -8.19
N LEU A 435 -22.14 -18.74 -7.80
CA LEU A 435 -20.90 -19.39 -8.24
C LEU A 435 -20.62 -20.72 -7.52
N VAL A 436 -21.07 -20.88 -6.27
CA VAL A 436 -20.92 -22.14 -5.51
C VAL A 436 -21.91 -23.21 -5.98
N LEU A 437 -23.11 -22.82 -6.42
CA LEU A 437 -24.05 -23.75 -7.06
C LEU A 437 -23.59 -24.16 -8.47
N GLY A 438 -22.97 -23.24 -9.23
CA GLY A 438 -22.41 -23.53 -10.54
C GLY A 438 -21.20 -24.46 -10.50
N SER A 439 -20.27 -24.25 -9.56
CA SER A 439 -19.07 -25.08 -9.44
C SER A 439 -19.36 -26.47 -8.87
N ALA A 440 -20.32 -26.61 -7.95
CA ALA A 440 -20.81 -27.91 -7.48
C ALA A 440 -21.54 -28.69 -8.59
N GLY A 441 -22.30 -28.00 -9.45
CA GLY A 441 -22.91 -28.60 -10.64
C GLY A 441 -21.89 -29.11 -11.65
N ILE A 442 -20.83 -28.33 -11.92
CA ILE A 442 -19.75 -28.71 -12.83
C ILE A 442 -18.94 -29.90 -12.27
N LEU A 443 -18.64 -29.92 -10.97
CA LEU A 443 -17.98 -31.05 -10.30
C LEU A 443 -18.84 -32.32 -10.30
N LEU A 444 -20.15 -32.19 -10.10
CA LEU A 444 -21.06 -33.33 -10.17
C LEU A 444 -21.18 -33.86 -11.61
N PHE A 445 -21.22 -33.00 -12.62
CA PHE A 445 -21.22 -33.39 -14.04
C PHE A 445 -19.91 -34.02 -14.49
N THR A 446 -18.75 -33.56 -14.02
CA THR A 446 -17.46 -34.18 -14.34
C THR A 446 -17.28 -35.53 -13.64
N LEU A 447 -17.76 -35.69 -12.41
CA LEU A 447 -17.75 -36.97 -11.70
C LEU A 447 -18.73 -37.99 -12.32
N LEU A 448 -19.93 -37.57 -12.70
CA LEU A 448 -20.88 -38.42 -13.44
C LEU A 448 -20.38 -38.77 -14.85
N GLY A 449 -19.79 -37.82 -15.56
CA GLY A 449 -19.16 -38.03 -16.86
C GLY A 449 -17.98 -39.01 -16.78
N GLY A 450 -17.13 -38.86 -15.77
CA GLY A 450 -16.04 -39.78 -15.46
C GLY A 450 -16.54 -41.19 -15.11
N MET A 451 -17.59 -41.31 -14.29
CA MET A 451 -18.17 -42.60 -13.94
C MET A 451 -18.82 -43.30 -15.14
N VAL A 452 -19.55 -42.58 -15.99
CA VAL A 452 -20.10 -43.12 -17.25
C VAL A 452 -18.99 -43.51 -18.22
N HIS A 453 -17.88 -42.76 -18.28
CA HIS A 453 -16.72 -43.10 -19.10
C HIS A 453 -16.04 -44.38 -18.61
N VAL A 454 -15.82 -44.54 -17.30
CA VAL A 454 -15.24 -45.75 -16.69
C VAL A 454 -16.16 -46.96 -16.85
N LEU A 455 -17.48 -46.79 -16.69
CA LEU A 455 -18.43 -47.88 -16.93
C LEU A 455 -18.48 -48.28 -18.41
N ARG A 456 -18.40 -47.31 -19.34
CA ARG A 456 -18.32 -47.58 -20.78
C ARG A 456 -16.97 -48.20 -21.18
N SER A 457 -15.86 -47.80 -20.58
CA SER A 457 -14.54 -48.37 -20.87
C SER A 457 -14.42 -49.79 -20.32
N ARG A 458 -14.93 -50.05 -19.11
CA ARG A 458 -15.05 -51.42 -18.55
C ARG A 458 -15.96 -52.30 -19.39
N ARG A 459 -17.11 -51.80 -19.85
CA ARG A 459 -18.02 -52.56 -20.72
C ARG A 459 -17.37 -52.84 -22.09
N ARG A 460 -16.61 -51.89 -22.64
CA ARG A 460 -15.81 -52.12 -23.87
C ARG A 460 -14.68 -53.11 -23.65
N ALA A 461 -14.01 -53.09 -22.49
CA ALA A 461 -12.96 -54.04 -22.14
C ALA A 461 -13.53 -55.47 -22.01
N VAL A 462 -14.66 -55.63 -21.31
CA VAL A 462 -15.35 -56.93 -21.17
C VAL A 462 -15.89 -57.44 -22.52
N LEU A 463 -16.41 -56.55 -23.37
CA LEU A 463 -16.83 -56.92 -24.73
C LEU A 463 -15.64 -57.24 -25.64
N ALA A 464 -14.50 -56.56 -25.49
CA ALA A 464 -13.27 -56.86 -26.22
C ALA A 464 -12.61 -58.17 -25.74
N GLU A 465 -12.73 -58.51 -24.46
CA GLU A 465 -12.28 -59.77 -23.88
C GLU A 465 -13.22 -60.93 -24.27
N SER A 466 -14.53 -60.69 -24.31
CA SER A 466 -15.53 -61.63 -24.84
C SER A 466 -15.38 -61.85 -26.36
N ALA A 467 -14.98 -60.83 -27.12
CA ALA A 467 -14.67 -60.95 -28.55
C ALA A 467 -13.29 -61.62 -28.81
N LYS A 468 -12.32 -61.48 -27.90
CA LYS A 468 -11.02 -62.20 -27.96
C LYS A 468 -11.11 -63.65 -27.49
N SER A 469 -12.07 -63.98 -26.62
CA SER A 469 -12.34 -65.36 -26.16
C SER A 469 -13.26 -66.15 -27.10
N ALA A 470 -13.88 -65.50 -28.08
CA ALA A 470 -14.77 -66.14 -29.04
C ALA A 470 -14.09 -66.32 -30.41
N THR A 471 -13.06 -67.17 -30.49
CA THR A 471 -12.65 -67.81 -31.75
C THR A 471 -12.05 -69.19 -31.47
N VAL A 472 -12.83 -70.21 -31.86
CA VAL A 472 -12.43 -71.54 -32.34
C VAL A 472 -11.56 -72.38 -31.39
N SER A 473 -12.17 -72.90 -30.32
CA SER A 473 -11.91 -74.25 -29.83
C SER A 473 -13.03 -74.70 -28.89
N LYS A 474 -13.67 -75.83 -29.21
CA LYS A 474 -14.65 -76.57 -28.38
C LYS A 474 -16.13 -76.13 -28.48
N LEU A 475 -16.73 -76.41 -29.63
CA LEU A 475 -18.13 -76.86 -29.70
C LEU A 475 -18.12 -78.27 -30.29
N LYS A 476 -18.12 -79.28 -29.41
CA LYS A 476 -18.50 -80.65 -29.75
C LYS A 476 -19.96 -80.84 -29.34
N LEU A 477 -20.76 -81.25 -30.32
CA LEU A 477 -22.13 -81.70 -30.19
C LEU A 477 -22.22 -83.02 -29.40
N GLY A 478 -23.36 -83.19 -28.73
CA GLY A 478 -23.92 -84.45 -28.20
C GLY A 478 -25.01 -84.10 -27.18
N GLU A 479 -26.30 -84.15 -27.52
CA GLU A 479 -27.23 -85.29 -27.30
C GLU A 479 -27.36 -85.70 -25.82
N HIS A 480 -28.52 -86.01 -25.22
CA HIS A 480 -29.95 -85.99 -25.58
C HIS A 480 -30.76 -86.30 -24.28
N GLY A 481 -32.05 -85.95 -24.25
CA GLY A 481 -33.07 -86.50 -23.33
C GLY A 481 -33.24 -85.77 -21.99
N GLY A 482 -34.42 -85.37 -21.51
CA GLY A 482 -35.80 -85.54 -21.94
C GLY A 482 -36.72 -85.31 -20.73
N GLY A 483 -37.89 -84.70 -20.94
CA GLY A 483 -39.06 -84.85 -20.04
C GLY A 483 -39.54 -83.62 -19.29
N LYS A 484 -40.33 -82.76 -19.95
CA LYS A 484 -41.75 -82.50 -19.62
C LYS A 484 -42.29 -81.39 -20.53
N ASP A 485 -43.13 -81.77 -21.49
CA ASP A 485 -44.03 -80.88 -22.20
C ASP A 485 -45.24 -80.58 -21.33
N ILE A 486 -45.55 -79.29 -21.20
CA ILE A 486 -46.79 -78.76 -20.61
C ILE A 486 -47.31 -77.72 -21.60
N PHE A 487 -47.54 -78.16 -22.84
CA PHE A 487 -48.37 -77.46 -23.82
C PHE A 487 -49.75 -78.12 -23.79
N ASP A 488 -50.48 -77.81 -22.73
CA ASP A 488 -51.93 -77.83 -22.70
C ASP A 488 -52.34 -76.53 -22.01
N GLU A 489 -53.36 -75.86 -22.55
CA GLU A 489 -53.97 -74.59 -22.11
C GLU A 489 -53.46 -73.29 -22.79
N LEU A 490 -53.84 -73.15 -24.07
CA LEU A 490 -54.37 -71.88 -24.63
C LEU A 490 -55.86 -71.76 -24.23
N PRO A 491 -56.45 -70.56 -24.00
CA PRO A 491 -56.79 -69.56 -25.04
C PRO A 491 -56.56 -68.08 -24.59
N GLU A 492 -56.17 -67.15 -25.45
CA GLU A 492 -56.95 -66.36 -26.45
C GLU A 492 -58.14 -65.52 -25.95
N SER A 493 -58.05 -64.21 -26.25
CA SER A 493 -59.10 -63.18 -26.34
C SER A 493 -59.75 -62.75 -25.01
N GLY A 494 -60.08 -61.48 -24.76
CA GLY A 494 -60.09 -60.26 -25.55
C GLY A 494 -61.05 -59.25 -24.89
N ARG A 495 -60.98 -57.99 -25.35
CA ARG A 495 -61.94 -56.87 -25.20
C ARG A 495 -61.99 -56.16 -23.83
N GLU A 496 -61.69 -54.85 -23.85
CA GLU A 496 -62.62 -53.69 -23.75
C GLU A 496 -63.17 -53.61 -22.31
N GLU A 497 -62.92 -52.56 -21.53
CA GLU A 497 -62.92 -51.11 -21.81
C GLU A 497 -61.73 -50.35 -21.21
#